data_AF-A0A954S2U2-F1
#
_entry.id   AF-A0A954S2U2-F1
#
_cell.length_a   1.000
_cell.length_b   1.000
_cell.length_c   1.000
_cell.angle_alpha   90.00
_cell.angle_beta   90.00
_cell.angle_gamma   90.00
#
_symmetry.space_group_name_H-M   'P 1'
#
loop_
_entity.id
_entity.type
_entity.pdbx_description
1 polymer ?
#
loop_
_entity_poly.entity_id
_entity_poly.type
_entity_poly.pdbx_seq_one_letter_code
_entity_poly.pdbx_strand_id
1 'polypeptide(L)'
;MTPEQWLSERTYHHSNFWDIRWLVEEKQRQGLKISLCLPTYNEAKTIGKEIVLLKSALFDRYPLLDEIAVIDSGSSDGTREIAASFGADVYLAEEYLPEYGNHRGKGENLWKALYLLEGDIIVYVDSDINNIHPRFVYGLIGPLIKEPEVHYVKAFYDRPLAFSQGIRPTGG
;
A
#
# COMPACT_ATOMS: atom_id res chain seq x y z
N MET A 1 29.03 -9.64 -2.78
CA MET A 1 27.78 -10.29 -2.34
C MET A 1 27.26 -11.11 -3.50
N THR A 2 27.00 -12.40 -3.32
CA THR A 2 26.36 -13.24 -4.35
C THR A 2 24.84 -13.04 -4.32
N PRO A 3 24.09 -13.41 -5.38
CA PRO A 3 22.63 -13.38 -5.35
C PRO A 3 22.01 -14.15 -4.17
N GLU A 4 22.58 -15.28 -3.79
CA GLU A 4 22.10 -16.12 -2.69
C GLU A 4 22.31 -15.43 -1.33
N GLN A 5 23.46 -14.80 -1.13
CA GLN A 5 23.75 -13.99 0.05
C GLN A 5 22.78 -12.81 0.15
N TRP A 6 22.56 -12.10 -0.96
CA TRP A 6 21.61 -10.99 -1.01
C TRP A 6 20.20 -11.44 -0.66
N LEU A 7 19.73 -12.55 -1.24
CA LEU A 7 18.41 -13.11 -0.93
C LEU A 7 18.29 -13.50 0.53
N SER A 8 19.32 -14.11 1.13
CA SER A 8 19.30 -14.48 2.54
C SER A 8 19.26 -13.27 3.48
N GLU A 9 19.92 -12.17 3.12
CA GLU A 9 20.05 -10.97 3.97
C GLU A 9 18.93 -9.94 3.74
N ARG A 10 18.31 -9.94 2.55
CA ARG A 10 17.30 -8.95 2.12
C ARG A 10 15.91 -9.53 1.92
N THR A 11 15.69 -10.78 2.33
CA THR A 11 14.35 -11.37 2.43
C THR A 11 13.86 -11.30 3.86
N TYR A 12 12.72 -10.64 4.06
CA TYR A 12 12.09 -10.49 5.36
C TYR A 12 10.72 -11.15 5.35
N HIS A 13 10.31 -11.67 6.51
CA HIS A 13 8.94 -12.08 6.75
C HIS A 13 8.20 -10.94 7.47
N HIS A 14 6.91 -10.73 7.19
CA HIS A 14 6.14 -9.68 7.86
C HIS A 14 6.17 -9.82 9.40
N SER A 15 6.39 -11.03 9.92
CA SER A 15 6.52 -11.26 11.37
C SER A 15 7.81 -10.72 11.96
N ASN A 16 8.80 -10.31 11.17
CA ASN A 16 9.97 -9.59 11.68
C ASN A 16 9.59 -8.18 12.15
N PHE A 17 8.43 -7.67 11.73
CA PHE A 17 7.95 -6.31 11.98
C PHE A 17 6.57 -6.31 12.67
N TRP A 18 6.34 -7.31 13.53
CA TRP A 18 5.07 -7.45 14.27
C TRP A 18 4.87 -6.33 15.31
N ASP A 19 5.96 -5.76 15.82
CA ASP A 19 5.93 -4.65 16.77
C ASP A 19 5.75 -3.32 16.03
N ILE A 20 4.49 -2.95 15.83
CA ILE A 20 4.12 -1.71 15.14
C ILE A 20 4.51 -0.48 15.98
N ARG A 21 4.60 -0.60 17.32
CA ARG A 21 5.02 0.52 18.17
C ARG A 21 6.48 0.86 17.90
N TRP A 22 7.33 -0.15 17.81
CA TRP A 22 8.72 0.04 17.43
C TRP A 22 8.84 0.73 16.06
N LEU A 23 8.03 0.35 15.07
CA LEU A 23 8.01 1.03 13.77
C LEU A 23 7.61 2.51 13.88
N VAL A 24 6.60 2.82 14.71
CA VAL A 24 6.15 4.20 14.95
C VAL A 24 7.25 5.02 15.62
N GLU A 25 7.87 4.49 16.68
CA GLU A 25 8.96 5.15 17.39
C GLU A 25 10.16 5.41 16.46
N GLU A 26 10.50 4.43 15.64
CA GLU A 26 11.64 4.51 14.74
C GLU A 26 11.37 5.49 13.58
N LYS A 27 10.17 5.50 12.98
CA LYS A 27 9.82 6.53 11.99
C LYS A 27 9.89 7.94 12.59
N GLN A 28 9.45 8.11 13.83
CA GLN A 28 9.46 9.41 14.52
C GLN A 28 10.89 9.85 14.84
N ARG A 29 11.74 8.92 15.28
CA ARG A 29 13.17 9.18 15.53
C ARG A 29 13.89 9.65 14.27
N GLN A 30 13.52 9.11 13.12
CA GLN A 30 14.06 9.47 11.80
C GLN A 30 13.38 10.68 11.16
N GLY A 31 12.22 11.11 11.68
CA GLY A 31 11.43 12.20 11.11
C GLY A 31 10.70 11.85 9.82
N LEU A 32 10.41 10.57 9.58
CA LEU A 32 9.80 10.07 8.35
C LEU A 32 8.27 10.19 8.36
N LYS A 33 7.71 10.59 7.22
CA LYS A 33 6.29 10.50 6.88
C LYS A 33 6.01 9.32 5.94
N ILE A 34 4.85 8.71 6.09
CA ILE A 34 4.44 7.54 5.30
C ILE A 34 3.06 7.74 4.70
N SER A 35 2.97 7.71 3.37
CA SER A 35 1.71 7.75 2.63
C SER A 35 1.33 6.36 2.14
N LEU A 36 0.11 5.93 2.45
CA LEU A 36 -0.52 4.76 1.84
C LEU A 36 -1.27 5.19 0.58
N CYS A 37 -0.88 4.64 -0.57
CA CYS A 37 -1.56 4.84 -1.84
C CYS A 37 -2.37 3.60 -2.23
N LEU A 38 -3.66 3.81 -2.49
CA LEU A 38 -4.59 2.83 -3.05
C LEU A 38 -4.95 3.26 -4.49
N PRO A 39 -4.26 2.74 -5.53
CA PRO A 39 -4.63 3.00 -6.91
C PRO A 39 -5.91 2.22 -7.24
N THR A 40 -6.94 2.90 -7.75
CA THR A 40 -8.30 2.34 -7.78
C THR A 40 -9.05 2.60 -9.10
N TYR A 41 -9.86 1.62 -9.50
CA TYR A 41 -10.83 1.73 -10.60
C TYR A 41 -11.99 0.74 -10.41
N ASN A 42 -13.19 1.25 -10.10
CA ASN A 42 -14.43 0.50 -9.88
C ASN A 42 -14.33 -0.59 -8.80
N GLU A 43 -13.92 -0.19 -7.59
CA GLU A 43 -13.73 -1.07 -6.43
C GLU A 43 -14.68 -0.75 -5.26
N ALA A 44 -15.89 -0.27 -5.55
CA ALA A 44 -16.88 0.13 -4.53
C ALA A 44 -17.20 -0.99 -3.51
N LYS A 45 -16.98 -2.26 -3.89
CA LYS A 45 -17.26 -3.43 -3.05
C LYS A 45 -16.17 -3.73 -2.02
N THR A 46 -14.93 -3.32 -2.26
CA THR A 46 -13.76 -3.68 -1.45
C THR A 46 -13.16 -2.47 -0.75
N ILE A 47 -13.08 -1.33 -1.44
CA ILE A 47 -12.33 -0.15 -1.01
C ILE A 47 -12.69 0.33 0.41
N GLY A 48 -13.98 0.35 0.75
CA GLY A 48 -14.42 0.82 2.06
C GLY A 48 -13.93 -0.07 3.21
N LYS A 49 -13.97 -1.40 3.03
CA LYS A 49 -13.47 -2.35 4.03
C LYS A 49 -11.97 -2.21 4.23
N GLU A 50 -11.23 -2.02 3.13
CA GLU A 50 -9.78 -1.87 3.16
C GLU A 50 -9.35 -0.61 3.90
N ILE A 51 -9.94 0.54 3.56
CA ILE A 51 -9.64 1.82 4.22
C ILE A 51 -9.93 1.71 5.72
N VAL A 52 -11.12 1.23 6.10
CA VAL A 52 -11.49 1.09 7.53
C VAL A 52 -10.50 0.21 8.28
N LEU A 53 -10.13 -0.93 7.70
CA LEU A 53 -9.23 -1.88 8.33
C LEU A 53 -7.82 -1.31 8.50
N LEU A 54 -7.28 -0.70 7.43
CA LEU A 54 -5.92 -0.15 7.42
C LEU A 54 -5.82 1.10 8.29
N LYS A 55 -6.80 2.01 8.19
CA LYS A 55 -6.89 3.21 9.03
C LYS A 55 -7.01 2.86 10.50
N SER A 56 -7.92 1.95 10.86
CA SER A 56 -8.10 1.54 12.26
C SER A 56 -6.80 0.97 12.87
N ALA A 57 -6.05 0.18 12.09
CA ALA A 57 -4.86 -0.50 12.58
C ALA A 57 -3.58 0.36 12.55
N LEU A 58 -3.40 1.17 11.49
CA LEU A 58 -2.12 1.81 11.14
C LEU A 58 -2.20 3.34 11.09
N PHE A 59 -3.34 3.93 11.43
CA PHE A 59 -3.50 5.36 11.60
C PHE A 59 -4.07 5.68 12.99
N ASP A 60 -5.22 5.11 13.33
CA ASP A 60 -5.94 5.43 14.57
C ASP A 60 -5.31 4.75 15.79
N ARG A 61 -5.02 3.44 15.71
CA ARG A 61 -4.43 2.67 16.82
C ARG A 61 -2.92 2.89 16.95
N TYR A 62 -2.23 2.85 15.83
CA TYR A 62 -0.80 3.10 15.74
C TYR A 62 -0.61 4.14 14.64
N PRO A 63 -0.11 5.34 14.91
CA PRO A 63 0.04 6.40 13.91
C PRO A 63 1.26 6.13 13.02
N LEU A 64 1.26 4.99 12.33
CA LEU A 64 2.33 4.59 11.42
C LEU A 64 2.18 5.29 10.07
N LEU A 65 0.97 5.32 9.54
CA LEU A 65 0.60 6.09 8.35
C LEU A 65 0.31 7.54 8.74
N ASP A 66 0.71 8.46 7.89
CA ASP A 66 0.44 9.90 8.01
C ASP A 66 -0.62 10.36 7.01
N GLU A 67 -0.80 9.60 5.93
CA GLU A 67 -1.76 9.86 4.85
C GLU A 67 -2.31 8.53 4.31
N ILE A 68 -3.60 8.50 3.95
CA ILE A 68 -4.24 7.41 3.22
C ILE A 68 -4.94 8.01 2.01
N ALA A 69 -4.43 7.73 0.82
CA ALA A 69 -4.91 8.31 -0.42
C ALA A 69 -5.43 7.25 -1.40
N VAL A 70 -6.54 7.57 -2.04
CA VAL A 70 -7.12 6.83 -3.17
C VAL A 70 -6.89 7.63 -4.43
N ILE A 71 -6.12 7.07 -5.37
CA ILE A 71 -5.89 7.68 -6.67
C ILE A 71 -6.77 6.94 -7.69
N ASP A 72 -7.84 7.60 -8.10
CA ASP A 72 -8.93 7.01 -8.87
C ASP A 72 -8.78 7.25 -10.38
N SER A 73 -8.93 6.20 -11.18
CA SER A 73 -8.89 6.26 -12.66
C SER A 73 -10.25 6.55 -13.31
N GLY A 74 -11.16 7.28 -12.66
CA GLY A 74 -12.48 7.61 -13.19
C GLY A 74 -13.53 6.53 -12.94
N SER A 75 -13.62 6.06 -11.70
CA SER A 75 -14.65 5.10 -11.28
C SER A 75 -16.06 5.66 -11.43
N SER A 76 -17.00 4.80 -11.81
CA SER A 76 -18.41 5.14 -12.05
C SER A 76 -19.40 4.37 -11.16
N ASP A 77 -18.89 3.61 -10.19
CA ASP A 77 -19.65 2.70 -9.33
C ASP A 77 -19.83 3.20 -7.88
N GLY A 78 -19.45 4.45 -7.59
CA GLY A 78 -19.51 5.03 -6.25
C GLY A 78 -18.23 4.84 -5.40
N THR A 79 -17.16 4.26 -5.98
CA THR A 79 -15.88 4.03 -5.29
C THR A 79 -15.37 5.27 -4.55
N ARG A 80 -15.37 6.43 -5.22
CA ARG A 80 -14.77 7.67 -4.71
C ARG A 80 -15.53 8.19 -3.49
N GLU A 81 -16.86 8.19 -3.56
CA GLU A 81 -17.74 8.62 -2.49
C GLU A 81 -17.60 7.70 -1.27
N ILE A 82 -17.50 6.38 -1.50
CA ILE A 82 -17.28 5.40 -0.44
C ILE A 82 -15.92 5.64 0.22
N ALA A 83 -14.85 5.78 -0.56
CA ALA A 83 -13.51 6.01 -0.04
C ALA A 83 -13.43 7.29 0.83
N ALA A 84 -13.96 8.40 0.32
CA ALA A 84 -14.02 9.66 1.05
C ALA A 84 -14.83 9.54 2.35
N SER A 85 -15.94 8.79 2.33
CA SER A 85 -16.78 8.59 3.53
C SER A 85 -16.07 7.84 4.65
N PHE A 86 -15.04 7.05 4.31
CA PHE A 86 -14.19 6.35 5.28
C PHE A 86 -12.90 7.09 5.64
N GLY A 87 -12.74 8.33 5.16
CA GLY A 87 -11.66 9.23 5.57
C GLY A 87 -10.35 9.05 4.82
N ALA A 88 -10.39 8.51 3.60
CA ALA A 88 -9.25 8.60 2.68
C ALA A 88 -9.31 9.91 1.89
N ASP A 89 -8.14 10.47 1.56
CA ASP A 89 -8.03 11.54 0.59
C ASP A 89 -8.25 10.95 -0.81
N VAL A 90 -9.16 11.53 -1.59
CA VAL A 90 -9.55 10.97 -2.89
C VAL A 90 -9.18 11.93 -4.01
N TYR A 91 -8.40 11.41 -4.96
CA TYR A 91 -7.89 12.17 -6.09
C TYR A 91 -8.40 11.53 -7.38
N LEU A 92 -9.09 12.32 -8.22
CA LEU A 92 -9.42 11.89 -9.57
C LEU A 92 -8.20 12.15 -10.46
N ALA A 93 -7.56 11.07 -10.94
CA ALA A 93 -6.28 11.15 -11.62
C ALA A 93 -6.27 12.14 -12.80
N GLU A 94 -7.35 12.24 -13.57
CA GLU A 94 -7.43 13.14 -14.73
C GLU A 94 -7.40 14.65 -14.37
N GLU A 95 -7.68 15.03 -13.12
CA GLU A 95 -7.65 16.43 -12.68
C GLU A 95 -6.23 16.93 -12.38
N TYR A 96 -5.26 16.02 -12.27
CA TYR A 96 -3.89 16.33 -11.89
C TYR A 96 -2.92 16.11 -13.04
N LEU A 97 -1.95 17.02 -13.17
CA LEU A 97 -0.97 17.02 -14.25
C LEU A 97 -1.60 16.93 -15.66
N PRO A 98 -2.70 17.67 -15.96
CA PRO A 98 -3.43 17.54 -17.23
C PRO A 98 -2.58 17.90 -18.45
N GLU A 99 -1.52 18.69 -18.29
CA GLU A 99 -0.56 19.03 -19.34
C GLU A 99 0.23 17.82 -19.87
N TYR A 100 0.28 16.72 -19.11
CA TYR A 100 0.89 15.45 -19.52
C TYR A 100 -0.13 14.46 -20.10
N GLY A 101 -1.40 14.86 -20.18
CA GLY A 101 -2.50 14.04 -20.67
C GLY A 101 -3.19 13.20 -19.58
N ASN A 102 -4.12 12.37 -20.04
CA ASN A 102 -4.88 11.44 -19.19
C ASN A 102 -4.72 10.04 -19.77
N HIS A 103 -3.98 9.17 -19.07
CA HIS A 103 -3.77 7.79 -19.47
C HIS A 103 -4.59 6.81 -18.64
N ARG A 104 -5.12 5.78 -19.30
CA ARG A 104 -5.87 4.73 -18.61
C ARG A 104 -4.90 3.71 -18.01
N GLY A 105 -5.21 3.27 -16.80
CA GLY A 105 -4.60 2.12 -16.15
C GLY A 105 -3.77 2.48 -14.93
N LYS A 106 -3.41 1.45 -14.17
CA LYS A 106 -2.77 1.56 -12.85
C LYS A 106 -1.50 2.42 -12.85
N GLY A 107 -0.72 2.38 -13.94
CA GLY A 107 0.50 3.17 -14.07
C GLY A 107 0.27 4.68 -13.91
N GLU A 108 -0.85 5.20 -14.40
CA GLU A 108 -1.24 6.61 -14.23
C GLU A 108 -1.44 6.95 -12.76
N ASN A 109 -2.13 6.08 -12.01
CA ASN A 109 -2.36 6.27 -10.58
C ASN A 109 -1.04 6.26 -9.80
N LEU A 110 -0.17 5.28 -10.08
CA LEU A 110 1.14 5.19 -9.42
C LEU A 110 2.01 6.41 -9.72
N TRP A 111 2.02 6.88 -10.97
CA TRP A 111 2.82 8.03 -11.35
C TRP A 111 2.30 9.32 -10.72
N LYS A 112 0.99 9.57 -10.75
CA LYS A 112 0.39 10.77 -10.15
C LYS A 112 0.46 10.77 -8.63
N ALA A 113 0.47 9.60 -7.99
CA ALA A 113 0.73 9.49 -6.55
C ALA A 113 2.07 10.12 -6.14
N LEU A 114 3.11 10.01 -6.98
CA LEU A 114 4.42 10.64 -6.68
C LEU A 114 4.35 12.17 -6.64
N TYR A 115 3.38 12.78 -7.33
CA TYR A 115 3.15 14.22 -7.31
C TYR A 115 2.21 14.65 -6.18
N LEU A 116 1.23 13.80 -5.86
CA LEU A 116 0.14 14.10 -4.94
C LEU A 116 0.51 13.88 -3.47
N LEU A 117 1.30 12.85 -3.18
CA LEU A 117 1.53 12.39 -1.81
C LEU A 117 2.76 13.03 -1.18
N GLU A 118 2.69 13.28 0.13
CA GLU A 118 3.75 14.00 0.87
C GLU A 118 4.74 13.09 1.62
N GLY A 119 4.47 11.79 1.67
CA GLY A 119 5.27 10.84 2.45
C GLY A 119 6.68 10.65 1.89
N ASP A 120 7.67 10.62 2.79
CA ASP A 120 9.04 10.19 2.47
C ASP A 120 9.06 8.72 2.00
N ILE A 121 8.11 7.93 2.49
CA ILE A 121 7.83 6.57 2.05
C ILE A 121 6.41 6.51 1.47
N ILE A 122 6.29 6.04 0.23
CA ILE A 122 5.00 5.72 -0.39
C ILE A 122 4.84 4.20 -0.48
N VAL A 123 3.76 3.68 0.09
CA VAL A 123 3.40 2.27 0.02
C VAL A 123 2.17 2.11 -0.86
N TYR A 124 2.33 1.34 -1.94
CA TYR A 124 1.23 1.00 -2.84
C TYR A 124 0.59 -0.33 -2.41
N VAL A 125 -0.73 -0.32 -2.19
CA VAL A 125 -1.52 -1.53 -1.94
C VAL A 125 -2.72 -1.55 -2.86
N ASP A 126 -3.00 -2.70 -3.46
CA ASP A 126 -4.12 -2.86 -4.38
C ASP A 126 -5.45 -2.73 -3.64
N SER A 127 -6.45 -2.14 -4.30
CA SER A 127 -7.75 -1.87 -3.72
C SER A 127 -8.83 -2.95 -3.97
N ASP A 128 -8.41 -4.14 -4.37
CA ASP A 128 -9.26 -5.28 -4.78
C ASP A 128 -8.98 -6.54 -3.92
N ILE A 129 -8.41 -6.38 -2.73
CA ILE A 129 -7.92 -7.47 -1.88
C ILE A 129 -9.00 -7.90 -0.87
N ASN A 130 -9.69 -8.98 -1.19
CA ASN A 130 -10.72 -9.59 -0.34
C ASN A 130 -10.28 -9.87 1.11
N ASN A 131 -9.05 -10.35 1.30
CA ASN A 131 -8.46 -10.73 2.59
C ASN A 131 -7.37 -9.75 3.05
N ILE A 132 -7.60 -8.44 2.82
CA ILE A 132 -6.69 -7.38 3.27
C ILE A 132 -6.32 -7.52 4.75
N HIS A 133 -5.04 -7.30 5.05
CA HIS A 133 -4.52 -7.35 6.42
C HIS A 133 -3.46 -6.25 6.60
N PRO A 134 -3.32 -5.62 7.78
CA PRO A 134 -2.35 -4.53 7.99
C PRO A 134 -0.89 -4.94 7.72
N ARG A 135 -0.64 -6.26 7.69
CA ARG A 135 0.70 -6.84 7.45
C ARG A 135 1.18 -6.62 6.03
N PHE A 136 0.26 -6.38 5.10
CA PHE A 136 0.59 -6.06 3.72
C PHE A 136 1.22 -4.66 3.63
N VAL A 137 0.90 -3.78 4.58
CA VAL A 137 1.47 -2.43 4.67
C VAL A 137 2.72 -2.43 5.55
N TYR A 138 2.60 -2.80 6.84
CA TYR A 138 3.75 -2.70 7.75
C TYR A 138 4.89 -3.65 7.40
N GLY A 139 4.61 -4.78 6.72
CA GLY A 139 5.64 -5.70 6.24
C GLY A 139 6.49 -5.11 5.11
N LEU A 140 5.92 -4.21 4.30
CA LEU A 140 6.64 -3.47 3.26
C LEU A 140 7.42 -2.29 3.83
N ILE A 141 6.85 -1.61 4.83
CA ILE A 141 7.48 -0.46 5.50
C ILE A 141 8.67 -0.90 6.36
N GLY A 142 8.55 -2.04 7.03
CA GLY A 142 9.51 -2.50 8.03
C GLY A 142 10.98 -2.43 7.58
N PRO A 143 11.35 -3.01 6.42
CA PRO A 143 12.72 -2.94 5.93
C PRO A 143 13.18 -1.51 5.59
N LEU A 144 12.30 -0.65 5.08
CA LEU A 144 12.62 0.75 4.74
C LEU A 144 12.95 1.57 6.00
N ILE A 145 12.23 1.34 7.09
CA ILE A 145 12.52 2.01 8.38
C ILE A 145 13.77 1.43 9.02
N LYS A 146 13.93 0.09 8.99
CA LYS A 146 14.99 -0.60 9.70
C LYS A 146 16.38 -0.36 9.10
N GLU A 147 16.46 -0.36 7.77
CA GLU A 147 17.73 -0.37 7.03
C GLU A 147 17.77 0.85 6.10
N PRO A 148 18.44 1.96 6.47
CA PRO A 148 18.46 3.19 5.70
C PRO A 148 18.97 3.05 4.25
N GLU A 149 19.73 2.00 3.95
CA GLU A 149 20.20 1.69 2.59
C GLU A 149 19.15 1.02 1.70
N VAL A 150 18.02 0.57 2.25
CA VAL A 150 16.94 -0.07 1.51
C VAL A 150 15.96 1.01 1.06
N HIS A 151 15.89 1.25 -0.25
CA HIS A 151 15.00 2.27 -0.84
C HIS A 151 13.79 1.68 -1.58
N TYR A 152 13.71 0.35 -1.72
CA TYR A 152 12.63 -0.33 -2.41
C TYR A 152 12.38 -1.71 -1.82
N VAL A 153 11.12 -2.02 -1.53
CA VAL A 153 10.68 -3.31 -1.00
C VAL A 153 9.57 -3.86 -1.88
N LYS A 154 9.70 -5.12 -2.29
CA LYS A 154 8.69 -5.83 -3.07
C LYS A 154 8.13 -6.99 -2.25
N ALA A 155 6.81 -7.04 -2.12
CA ALA A 155 6.12 -8.20 -1.58
C ALA A 155 6.22 -9.39 -2.54
N PHE A 156 6.36 -10.58 -1.97
CA PHE A 156 6.08 -11.86 -2.61
C PHE A 156 5.20 -12.68 -1.68
N TYR A 157 4.33 -13.52 -2.23
CA TYR A 157 3.40 -14.34 -1.45
C TYR A 157 2.89 -15.55 -2.24
N ASP A 158 2.45 -16.59 -1.53
CA ASP A 158 1.76 -17.71 -2.14
C ASP A 158 0.31 -17.34 -2.43
N ARG A 159 -0.13 -17.52 -3.68
CA ARG A 159 -1.55 -17.45 -4.04
C ARG A 159 -2.18 -18.83 -3.87
N PRO A 160 -3.13 -19.01 -2.93
CA PRO A 160 -3.91 -20.23 -2.89
C PRO A 160 -4.92 -20.21 -4.06
N LEU A 161 -4.57 -20.87 -5.16
CA LEU A 161 -5.56 -21.15 -6.21
C LEU A 161 -6.46 -22.28 -5.73
N ALA A 162 -7.71 -21.96 -5.43
CA ALA A 162 -8.74 -22.96 -5.17
C ALA A 162 -9.12 -23.64 -6.50
N PHE A 163 -8.44 -24.73 -6.85
CA PHE A 163 -8.91 -25.65 -7.89
C PHE A 163 -9.87 -26.67 -7.27
N SER A 164 -10.82 -27.18 -8.07
CA SER A 164 -11.76 -28.24 -7.68
C SER A 164 -11.09 -29.56 -7.23
N GLN A 165 -9.76 -29.68 -7.29
CA GLN A 165 -8.97 -30.83 -6.85
C GLN A 165 -7.79 -30.49 -5.92
N GLY A 166 -7.80 -29.35 -5.23
CA GLY A 166 -6.83 -29.02 -4.16
C GLY A 166 -6.09 -27.70 -4.34
N ILE A 167 -5.32 -27.32 -3.32
CA ILE A 167 -4.55 -26.07 -3.26
C ILE A 167 -3.15 -26.34 -3.84
N ARG A 168 -2.78 -25.65 -4.92
CA ARG A 168 -1.40 -25.56 -5.39
C ARG A 168 -0.86 -24.15 -5.13
N PRO A 169 0.33 -23.99 -4.52
CA PRO A 169 0.97 -22.70 -4.45
C PRO A 169 1.38 -22.26 -5.85
N THR A 170 0.96 -21.06 -6.24
CA THR A 170 1.53 -20.34 -7.37
C THR A 170 1.99 -19.00 -6.82
N GLY A 171 3.28 -18.67 -7.00
CA GLY A 171 3.86 -17.44 -6.46
C GLY A 171 3.29 -16.19 -7.12
N GLY A 172 3.43 -15.05 -6.43
CA GLY A 172 3.12 -13.70 -6.91
C GLY A 172 4.01 -12.67 -6.26
#